data_AF-G5LWK0-F1
#
_entry.id   AF-G5LWK0-F1
#
_cell.length_a   1.000
_cell.length_b   1.000
_cell.length_c   1.000
_cell.angle_alpha   90.00
_cell.angle_beta   90.00
_cell.angle_gamma   90.00
#
_symmetry.space_group_name_H-M   'P 1'
#
loop_
_entity.id
_entity.type
_entity.pdbx_description
1 polymer ?
#
loop_
_entity_poly.entity_id
_entity_poly.type
_entity_poly.pdbx_seq_one_letter_code
_entity_poly.pdbx_strand_id
1 'polypeptide(L)'
;MQAHFSAYPNNWKLKRPDSNIDHRRVPNLETWFQRQNKALPVTDKYSDYQPGDIVSWRLDNGLAHIGVVSLNVTPEGVPLVVHNIGAGAQEEDVLFNWKVTGHFRYFSH
;
A
#
# COMPACT_ATOMS: atom_id res chain seq x y z
N MET A 1 -15.70 -9.77 -3.82
CA MET A 1 -15.79 -9.80 -2.34
C MET A 1 -16.91 -10.72 -1.85
N GLN A 2 -18.15 -10.62 -2.36
CA GLN A 2 -19.31 -11.43 -1.94
C GLN A 2 -19.07 -12.94 -1.82
N ALA A 3 -18.40 -13.58 -2.79
CA ALA A 3 -18.15 -15.03 -2.77
C ALA A 3 -17.17 -15.51 -1.68
N HIS A 4 -16.37 -14.62 -1.09
CA HIS A 4 -15.35 -14.97 -0.07
C HIS A 4 -15.34 -13.95 1.07
N PHE A 5 -16.52 -13.51 1.51
CA PHE A 5 -16.66 -12.44 2.49
C PHE A 5 -15.87 -12.71 3.79
N SER A 6 -15.86 -13.97 4.26
CA SER A 6 -15.13 -14.39 5.45
C SER A 6 -13.60 -14.29 5.35
N ALA A 7 -13.04 -14.21 4.14
CA ALA A 7 -11.61 -14.08 3.93
C ALA A 7 -11.09 -12.64 4.12
N TYR A 8 -11.98 -11.65 4.21
CA TYR A 8 -11.61 -10.25 4.36
C TYR A 8 -11.64 -9.78 5.83
N PRO A 9 -10.80 -8.80 6.21
CA PRO A 9 -10.79 -8.26 7.57
C PRO A 9 -12.16 -7.74 7.98
N ASN A 10 -12.62 -8.10 9.18
CA ASN A 10 -13.87 -7.57 9.74
C ASN A 10 -13.62 -6.36 10.65
N ASN A 11 -12.99 -5.33 10.08
CA ASN A 11 -12.66 -4.06 10.75
C ASN A 11 -13.69 -2.96 10.44
N TRP A 12 -14.91 -3.34 10.03
CA TRP A 12 -15.94 -2.43 9.53
C TRP A 12 -16.79 -1.75 10.60
N LYS A 13 -16.49 -1.95 11.91
CA LYS A 13 -17.27 -1.65 13.14
C LYS A 13 -17.73 -0.17 13.30
N LEU A 14 -18.36 0.39 12.30
CA LEU A 14 -18.84 1.76 12.24
C LEU A 14 -20.36 1.79 12.34
N LYS A 15 -20.84 2.72 13.15
CA LYS A 15 -22.27 3.04 13.28
C LYS A 15 -22.68 4.25 12.43
N ARG A 16 -21.71 4.91 11.77
CA ARG A 16 -21.92 6.12 10.96
C ARG A 16 -20.96 6.17 9.76
N PRO A 17 -21.25 6.98 8.72
CA PRO A 17 -20.32 7.23 7.62
C PRO A 17 -18.97 7.73 8.13
N ASP A 18 -17.90 7.29 7.47
CA ASP A 18 -16.52 7.63 7.82
C ASP A 18 -15.84 8.19 6.57
N SER A 19 -15.31 9.40 6.70
CA SER A 19 -14.64 10.14 5.63
C SER A 19 -13.30 9.52 5.24
N ASN A 20 -12.70 8.67 6.08
CA ASN A 20 -11.39 8.06 5.86
C ASN A 20 -11.50 6.76 5.05
N ILE A 21 -12.30 6.78 3.99
CA ILE A 21 -12.64 5.57 3.22
C ILE A 21 -11.41 4.95 2.55
N ASP A 22 -10.44 5.77 2.15
CA ASP A 22 -9.24 5.33 1.45
C ASP A 22 -8.36 4.46 2.35
N HIS A 23 -8.03 4.95 3.55
CA HIS A 23 -7.29 4.19 4.57
C HIS A 23 -7.97 2.86 4.92
N ARG A 24 -9.31 2.85 4.97
CA ARG A 24 -10.08 1.65 5.34
C ARG A 24 -10.11 0.57 4.28
N ARG A 25 -9.89 0.92 3.02
CA ARG A 25 -9.87 -0.05 1.92
C ARG A 25 -8.53 -0.73 1.76
N VAL A 26 -7.45 -0.17 2.30
CA VAL A 26 -6.10 -0.75 2.20
C VAL A 26 -6.05 -2.21 2.69
N PRO A 27 -6.59 -2.59 3.86
CA PRO A 27 -6.57 -4.00 4.29
C PRO A 27 -7.35 -4.95 3.37
N ASN A 28 -8.39 -4.46 2.69
CA ASN A 28 -9.10 -5.24 1.69
C ASN A 28 -8.27 -5.45 0.43
N LEU A 29 -7.56 -4.41 -0.01
CA LEU A 29 -6.67 -4.49 -1.16
C LEU A 29 -5.52 -5.47 -0.87
N GLU A 30 -4.88 -5.36 0.30
CA GLU A 30 -3.86 -6.30 0.78
C GLU A 30 -4.36 -7.75 0.69
N THR A 31 -5.54 -8.02 1.27
CA THR A 31 -6.16 -9.36 1.23
C THR A 31 -6.44 -9.81 -0.19
N TRP A 32 -6.92 -8.91 -1.05
CA TRP A 32 -7.21 -9.25 -2.44
C TRP A 32 -5.93 -9.59 -3.20
N PHE A 33 -4.86 -8.79 -3.09
CA PHE A 33 -3.58 -9.07 -3.73
C PHE A 33 -2.96 -10.39 -3.27
N GLN A 34 -3.01 -10.68 -1.96
CA GLN A 34 -2.58 -11.97 -1.41
C GLN A 34 -3.32 -13.13 -2.06
N ARG A 35 -4.65 -13.03 -2.16
CA ARG A 35 -5.49 -14.07 -2.78
C ARG A 35 -5.27 -14.22 -4.28
N GLN A 36 -4.76 -13.19 -4.96
CA GLN A 36 -4.37 -13.26 -6.36
C GLN A 36 -2.92 -13.77 -6.55
N ASN A 37 -2.24 -14.21 -5.48
CA ASN A 37 -0.81 -14.57 -5.48
C ASN A 37 0.09 -13.46 -6.02
N LYS A 38 -0.22 -12.21 -5.66
CA LYS A 38 0.52 -11.01 -6.09
C LYS A 38 1.41 -10.42 -5.00
N ALA A 39 1.50 -11.08 -3.84
CA ALA A 39 2.36 -10.65 -2.74
C ALA A 39 3.83 -10.98 -3.04
N LEU A 40 4.70 -10.01 -2.77
CA LEU A 40 6.15 -10.13 -2.78
C LEU A 40 6.68 -10.05 -1.35
N PRO A 41 7.93 -10.52 -1.10
CA PRO A 41 8.58 -10.29 0.18
C PRO A 41 8.68 -8.80 0.51
N VAL A 42 8.40 -8.45 1.76
CA VAL A 42 8.73 -7.12 2.30
C VAL A 42 10.17 -7.18 2.77
N THR A 43 11.03 -6.33 2.20
CA THR A 43 12.46 -6.23 2.52
C THR A 43 12.84 -4.78 2.81
N ASP A 44 14.07 -4.58 3.26
CA ASP A 44 14.70 -3.28 3.53
C ASP A 44 15.62 -2.82 2.39
N LYS A 45 15.55 -3.46 1.22
CA LYS A 45 16.40 -3.16 0.06
C LYS A 45 15.61 -2.46 -1.02
N TYR A 46 16.03 -1.25 -1.38
CA TYR A 46 15.40 -0.48 -2.46
C TYR A 46 15.31 -1.25 -3.79
N SER A 47 16.31 -2.07 -4.11
CA SER A 47 16.36 -2.87 -5.35
C SER A 47 15.24 -3.90 -5.50
N ASP A 48 14.58 -4.28 -4.41
CA ASP A 48 13.51 -5.28 -4.45
C ASP A 48 12.17 -4.67 -4.90
N TYR A 49 12.07 -3.34 -4.89
CA TYR A 49 10.88 -2.57 -5.24
C TYR A 49 11.05 -1.97 -6.63
N GLN A 50 10.17 -2.32 -7.57
CA GLN A 50 10.21 -1.87 -8.95
C GLN A 50 9.07 -0.89 -9.26
N PRO A 51 9.23 -0.03 -10.28
CA PRO A 51 8.17 0.84 -10.75
C PRO A 51 6.85 0.08 -10.99
N GLY A 52 5.74 0.63 -10.50
CA GLY A 52 4.43 0.00 -10.57
C GLY A 52 4.10 -0.97 -9.43
N ASP A 53 5.06 -1.29 -8.56
CA ASP A 53 4.77 -2.05 -7.34
C ASP A 53 3.86 -1.26 -6.40
N ILE A 54 2.97 -1.99 -5.74
CA ILE A 54 2.05 -1.45 -4.77
C ILE A 54 2.61 -1.74 -3.39
N VAL A 55 2.74 -0.69 -2.59
CA VAL A 55 3.25 -0.78 -1.22
C VAL A 55 2.18 -0.28 -0.27
N SER A 56 1.98 -1.02 0.82
CA SER A 56 1.10 -0.59 1.92
C SER A 56 1.90 -0.41 3.19
N TRP A 57 1.49 0.58 3.98
CA TRP A 57 2.09 0.91 5.26
C TRP A 57 1.09 0.83 6.41
N ARG A 58 1.64 0.83 7.62
CA ARG A 58 0.96 1.31 8.81
C ARG A 58 1.72 2.52 9.33
N LEU A 59 1.02 3.65 9.41
CA LEU A 59 1.55 4.90 9.95
C LEU A 59 1.64 4.83 11.48
N ASP A 60 2.31 5.80 12.11
CA ASP A 60 2.53 5.82 13.57
C ASP A 60 1.22 5.85 14.38
N ASN A 61 0.16 6.44 13.82
CA ASN A 61 -1.18 6.44 14.41
C ASN A 61 -1.98 5.16 14.14
N GLY A 62 -1.37 4.15 13.51
CA GLY A 62 -1.98 2.86 13.17
C GLY A 62 -2.84 2.87 11.91
N LEU A 63 -3.02 4.01 11.24
CA LEU A 63 -3.77 4.06 9.98
C LEU A 63 -3.03 3.31 8.88
N ALA A 64 -3.79 2.55 8.10
CA ALA A 64 -3.27 1.93 6.89
C ALA A 64 -3.12 2.96 5.78
N HIS A 65 -2.02 2.91 5.05
CA HIS A 65 -1.72 3.80 3.94
C HIS A 65 -1.24 2.99 2.74
N ILE A 66 -1.33 3.55 1.53
CA ILE A 66 -0.98 2.83 0.29
C ILE A 66 -0.45 3.79 -0.77
N GLY A 67 0.44 3.28 -1.61
CA GLY A 67 1.07 4.02 -2.68
C GLY A 67 1.62 3.09 -3.75
N VAL A 68 2.13 3.69 -4.82
CA VAL A 68 2.71 2.99 -5.97
C VAL A 68 4.14 3.47 -6.15
N VAL A 69 5.08 2.54 -6.30
CA VAL A 69 6.49 2.85 -6.60
C VAL A 69 6.55 3.52 -7.97
N SER A 70 7.18 4.68 -8.03
CA SER A 70 7.31 5.47 -9.24
C SER A 70 8.39 4.90 -10.17
N LEU A 71 8.34 5.35 -11.42
CA LEU A 71 9.47 5.21 -12.34
C LEU A 71 10.63 6.15 -11.96
N ASN A 72 10.34 7.27 -11.29
CA ASN A 72 11.34 8.24 -10.89
C ASN A 72 12.08 7.81 -9.62
N VAL A 73 13.32 8.27 -9.49
CA VAL A 73 14.20 8.05 -8.35
C VAL A 73 14.83 9.38 -7.93
N THR A 74 15.33 9.47 -6.69
CA THR A 74 16.21 10.58 -6.29
C THR A 74 17.53 10.55 -7.07
N PRO A 75 18.34 11.63 -7.06
CA PRO A 75 19.68 11.62 -7.65
C PRO A 75 20.59 10.49 -7.13
N GLU A 76 20.38 10.05 -5.89
CA GLU A 76 21.09 8.94 -5.25
C GLU A 76 20.53 7.55 -5.61
N GLY A 77 19.48 7.50 -6.43
CA GLY A 77 18.84 6.26 -6.87
C GLY A 77 17.81 5.69 -5.92
N VAL A 78 17.29 6.49 -4.98
CA VAL A 78 16.23 6.04 -4.05
C VAL A 78 14.88 6.04 -4.78
N PRO A 79 14.11 4.93 -4.79
CA PRO A 79 12.77 4.88 -5.38
C PRO A 79 11.83 5.90 -4.76
N LEU A 80 11.19 6.71 -5.60
CA LEU A 80 10.09 7.57 -5.19
C LEU A 80 8.77 6.79 -5.19
N VAL A 81 7.82 7.28 -4.40
CA VAL A 81 6.50 6.65 -4.27
C VAL A 81 5.42 7.70 -4.50
N VAL A 82 4.46 7.37 -5.35
CA VAL A 82 3.25 8.17 -5.54
C VAL A 82 2.19 7.75 -4.52
N HIS A 83 1.72 8.68 -3.69
CA HIS A 83 0.66 8.46 -2.71
C HIS A 83 -0.13 9.73 -2.41
N ASN A 84 -1.23 9.63 -1.66
CA ASN A 84 -2.01 10.79 -1.22
C ASN A 84 -2.35 10.67 0.26
N ILE A 85 -1.90 11.63 1.06
CA ILE A 85 -2.18 11.69 2.51
C ILE A 85 -2.56 13.10 2.96
N GLY A 86 -3.57 13.68 2.32
CA GLY A 86 -4.21 14.92 2.77
C GLY A 86 -3.69 16.21 2.14
N ALA A 87 -2.50 16.19 1.52
CA ALA A 87 -1.95 17.29 0.72
C ALA A 87 -2.15 17.08 -0.80
N GLY A 88 -3.05 16.19 -1.19
CA GLY A 88 -3.20 15.74 -2.58
C GLY A 88 -2.23 14.63 -2.93
N ALA A 89 -2.18 14.26 -4.22
CA ALA A 89 -1.22 13.27 -4.71
C ALA A 89 0.19 13.89 -4.71
N GLN A 90 1.12 13.18 -4.10
CA GLN A 90 2.52 13.55 -3.97
C GLN A 90 3.40 12.40 -4.48
N GLU A 91 4.61 12.72 -4.88
CA GLU A 91 5.65 11.78 -5.27
C GLU A 91 6.88 12.05 -4.40
N GLU A 92 7.13 11.17 -3.43
CA GLU A 92 8.09 11.44 -2.34
C GLU A 92 8.96 10.23 -2.00
N ASP A 93 10.13 10.49 -1.43
CA ASP A 93 11.00 9.47 -0.84
C ASP A 93 10.46 9.08 0.54
N VAL A 94 9.47 8.18 0.55
CA VAL A 94 8.78 7.72 1.77
C VAL A 94 8.72 6.21 1.91
N LEU A 95 9.32 5.46 0.97
CA LEU A 95 9.16 4.00 0.87
C LEU A 95 9.46 3.30 2.20
N PHE A 96 10.53 3.70 2.88
CA PHE A 96 10.95 3.17 4.20
C PHE A 96 10.81 4.17 5.35
N ASN A 97 10.19 5.34 5.13
CA ASN A 97 9.92 6.30 6.20
C ASN A 97 8.78 5.84 7.11
N TRP A 98 7.92 4.94 6.62
CA TRP A 98 6.86 4.30 7.39
C TRP A 98 7.02 2.78 7.37
N LYS A 99 6.38 2.11 8.34
CA LYS A 99 6.43 0.65 8.42
C LYS A 99 5.70 0.02 7.23
N VAL A 100 6.46 -0.55 6.29
CA VAL A 100 5.92 -1.36 5.20
C VAL A 100 5.26 -2.62 5.77
N THR A 101 4.02 -2.86 5.39
CA THR A 101 3.24 -4.05 5.80
C THR A 101 2.79 -4.92 4.64
N GLY A 102 2.90 -4.42 3.41
CA GLY A 102 2.59 -5.17 2.22
C GLY A 102 3.37 -4.66 1.03
N HIS A 103 3.80 -5.58 0.19
CA HIS A 103 4.50 -5.33 -1.06
C HIS A 103 3.88 -6.25 -2.12
N PHE A 104 3.39 -5.69 -3.22
CA PHE A 104 2.61 -6.41 -4.21
C PHE A 104 2.97 -5.99 -5.63
N ARG A 105 2.99 -6.95 -6.56
CA ARG A 105 3.15 -6.70 -8.00
C ARG A 105 2.04 -7.37 -8.76
N TYR A 106 1.20 -6.59 -9.44
CA TYR A 106 0.05 -7.14 -10.15
C TYR A 106 0.40 -7.64 -11.55
N PHE A 107 1.08 -6.78 -12.33
CA PHE A 107 1.55 -7.09 -13.66
C PHE A 107 2.98 -7.60 -13.59
N SER A 108 3.22 -8.78 -14.16
CA SER A 108 4.57 -9.24 -14.44
C SER A 108 4.99 -8.61 -15.77
N HIS A 109 6.13 -7.93 -15.80
CA HIS A 109 6.74 -7.45 -17.04
C HIS A 109 7.43 -8.59 -17.78
#